data_AF-A0A1C3KI81-F1
#
_entry.id   AF-A0A1C3KI81-F1
#
_cell.length_a   1.000
_cell.length_b   1.000
_cell.length_c   1.000
_cell.angle_alpha   90.00
_cell.angle_beta   90.00
_cell.angle_gamma   90.00
#
_symmetry.space_group_name_H-M   'P 1'
#
loop_
_entity.id
_entity.type
_entity.pdbx_description
1 polymer ?
#
loop_
_entity_poly.entity_id
_entity_poly.type
_entity_poly.pdbx_seq_one_letter_code
_entity_poly.pdbx_strand_id
1 'polypeptide(L)'
;MPGPKVDSVLKSLKEDHTFKNNQDIQKFYNKLERTCDNNFSHPCIKAIPIKEEIKENVKTFYHKISENQSKLLLIKDNFSVFKGELSKRCMYFKYWFYDQVITNGFDNKQIEQIFKLFDGLNKKIEFYIAHQHDNNGFTDSADSPLFPCKICYFNLDQIKKLKLSLDYIENYDKTKNTSTISKVICNSEYKDYINEIIELCNSKSGDSYQQSKYLCDELDEFKNIHDINELFKMQCNAEHESLYGDLQARFPLPTTNLNMNRTISASLSTVALFGIFSFLYKLTPFGPWIRNHVLSTRKSLFKANEENSEELPENLLDYVDTNSQRDNHNIGYNAV
;
A
#
# COMPACT_ATOMS: atom_id res chain seq x y z
N MET A 1 -1.86 35.84 -10.49
CA MET A 1 -0.96 34.85 -9.87
C MET A 1 -0.96 33.61 -10.75
N PRO A 2 0.18 33.11 -11.23
CA PRO A 2 0.20 31.81 -11.87
C PRO A 2 -0.10 30.75 -10.79
N GLY A 3 -1.10 29.90 -11.03
CA GLY A 3 -1.41 28.79 -10.13
C GLY A 3 -0.19 27.85 -9.95
N PRO A 4 -0.22 26.96 -8.95
CA PRO A 4 0.86 26.00 -8.75
C PRO A 4 1.11 25.22 -10.05
N LYS A 5 2.36 25.25 -10.53
CA LYS A 5 2.80 24.42 -11.66
C LYS A 5 2.72 22.96 -11.21
N VAL A 6 1.68 22.26 -11.65
CA VAL A 6 1.57 20.81 -11.47
C VAL A 6 2.81 20.17 -12.10
N ASP A 7 3.40 19.22 -11.37
CA ASP A 7 4.53 18.47 -11.89
C ASP A 7 4.12 17.63 -13.09
N SER A 8 4.51 18.06 -14.29
CA SER A 8 4.08 17.43 -15.53
C SER A 8 4.60 15.99 -15.67
N VAL A 9 5.77 15.68 -15.11
CA VAL A 9 6.37 14.35 -15.22
C VAL A 9 5.65 13.37 -14.31
N LEU A 10 5.47 13.70 -13.03
CA LEU A 10 4.77 12.81 -12.09
C LEU A 10 3.30 12.60 -12.50
N LYS A 11 2.66 13.62 -13.08
CA LYS A 11 1.34 13.49 -13.67
C LYS A 11 1.33 12.52 -14.86
N SER A 12 2.26 12.66 -15.80
CA SER A 12 2.39 11.75 -16.95
C SER A 12 2.68 10.31 -16.53
N LEU A 13 3.56 10.09 -15.54
CA LEU A 13 3.83 8.75 -15.00
C LEU A 13 2.55 8.08 -14.47
N LYS A 14 1.72 8.82 -13.73
CA LYS A 14 0.44 8.31 -13.25
C LYS A 14 -0.53 7.98 -14.40
N GLU A 15 -0.77 8.96 -15.28
CA GLU A 15 -1.83 8.88 -16.30
C GLU A 15 -1.45 7.96 -17.46
N ASP A 16 -0.23 8.07 -17.97
CA ASP A 16 0.21 7.40 -19.20
C ASP A 16 0.80 6.00 -18.95
N HIS A 17 1.23 5.73 -17.71
CA HIS A 17 1.87 4.47 -17.34
C HIS A 17 1.14 3.72 -16.23
N THR A 18 1.10 4.23 -15.00
CA THR A 18 0.56 3.50 -13.84
C THR A 18 -0.92 3.12 -14.03
N PHE A 19 -1.77 4.06 -14.41
CA PHE A 19 -3.19 3.79 -14.67
C PHE A 19 -3.43 2.94 -15.92
N LYS A 20 -2.57 3.10 -16.93
CA LYS A 20 -2.66 2.32 -18.17
C LYS A 20 -2.31 0.86 -17.94
N ASN A 21 -1.29 0.60 -17.13
CA ASN A 21 -0.83 -0.75 -16.78
C ASN A 21 -1.76 -1.42 -15.76
N ASN A 22 -2.37 -0.65 -14.87
CA ASN A 22 -3.28 -1.18 -13.86
C ASN A 22 -4.55 -0.29 -13.72
N GLN A 23 -5.59 -0.68 -14.47
CA GLN A 23 -6.87 0.04 -14.48
C GLN A 23 -7.60 0.00 -13.15
N ASP A 24 -7.33 -0.99 -12.30
CA ASP A 24 -7.98 -1.10 -11.00
C ASP A 24 -7.46 -0.02 -10.04
N ILE A 25 -6.17 0.34 -10.12
CA ILE A 25 -5.63 1.52 -9.42
C ILE A 25 -6.39 2.77 -9.87
N GLN A 26 -6.58 2.95 -11.18
CA GLN A 26 -7.31 4.11 -11.70
C GLN A 26 -8.76 4.17 -11.18
N LYS A 27 -9.47 3.03 -11.17
CA LYS A 27 -10.84 2.95 -10.64
C LYS A 27 -10.89 3.28 -9.15
N PHE A 28 -9.96 2.74 -8.36
CA PHE A 28 -9.86 3.01 -6.93
C PHE A 28 -9.55 4.49 -6.66
N TYR A 29 -8.56 5.05 -7.36
CA TYR A 29 -8.18 6.45 -7.30
C TYR A 29 -9.36 7.37 -7.63
N ASN A 30 -10.05 7.12 -8.76
CA ASN A 30 -11.20 7.92 -9.18
C ASN A 30 -12.33 7.91 -8.15
N LYS A 31 -12.45 6.83 -7.36
CA LYS A 31 -13.43 6.72 -6.30
C LYS A 31 -13.07 7.56 -5.07
N LEU A 32 -11.79 7.68 -4.76
CA LEU A 32 -11.28 8.60 -3.74
C LEU A 32 -11.47 10.07 -4.16
N GLU A 33 -11.43 10.33 -5.48
CA GLU A 33 -11.57 11.68 -6.02
C GLU A 33 -12.98 12.25 -5.94
N ARG A 34 -14.02 11.46 -6.24
CA ARG A 34 -15.44 11.86 -6.25
C ARG A 34 -16.05 12.13 -4.87
N THR A 35 -15.20 12.33 -3.88
CA THR A 35 -15.58 12.46 -2.50
C THR A 35 -15.82 13.93 -2.15
N CYS A 36 -16.91 14.20 -1.42
CA CYS A 36 -17.43 15.54 -1.13
C CYS A 36 -18.07 16.30 -2.30
N ASP A 37 -18.24 15.71 -3.50
CA ASP A 37 -18.91 16.38 -4.63
C ASP A 37 -20.31 16.93 -4.31
N ASN A 38 -21.05 16.24 -3.42
CA ASN A 38 -22.39 16.64 -2.97
C ASN A 38 -22.39 17.40 -1.63
N ASN A 39 -21.25 17.59 -0.95
CA ASN A 39 -21.07 18.39 0.28
C ASN A 39 -22.02 18.16 1.47
N PHE A 40 -22.80 17.06 1.54
CA PHE A 40 -23.76 16.84 2.64
C PHE A 40 -23.29 15.86 3.73
N SER A 41 -22.22 15.09 3.51
CA SER A 41 -21.76 14.15 4.53
C SER A 41 -21.07 14.88 5.68
N HIS A 42 -21.28 14.40 6.91
CA HIS A 42 -20.72 15.01 8.11
C HIS A 42 -19.20 15.27 8.02
N PRO A 43 -18.35 14.35 7.53
CA PRO A 43 -16.92 14.62 7.35
C PRO A 43 -16.60 15.76 6.38
N CYS A 44 -17.43 15.98 5.34
CA CYS A 44 -17.23 17.04 4.36
C CYS A 44 -17.60 18.45 4.86
N ILE A 45 -18.42 18.55 5.92
CA ILE A 45 -18.88 19.83 6.49
C ILE A 45 -18.39 20.07 7.93
N LYS A 46 -17.63 19.12 8.48
CA LYS A 46 -17.18 19.15 9.87
C LYS A 46 -16.38 20.45 10.13
N ALA A 47 -16.67 21.14 11.23
CA ALA A 47 -15.86 22.30 11.60
C ALA A 47 -14.41 21.89 11.88
N ILE A 48 -13.46 22.71 11.41
CA ILE A 48 -12.03 22.47 11.64
C ILE A 48 -11.67 22.79 13.10
N PRO A 49 -10.98 21.89 13.81
CA PRO A 49 -10.77 22.01 15.25
C PRO A 49 -9.69 23.03 15.66
N ILE A 50 -9.00 23.69 14.72
CA ILE A 50 -7.84 24.55 14.99
C ILE A 50 -8.19 26.03 14.75
N LYS A 51 -7.71 26.92 15.63
CA LYS A 51 -7.91 28.38 15.56
C LYS A 51 -6.96 29.11 14.60
N GLU A 52 -5.94 28.43 14.09
CA GLU A 52 -4.97 28.99 13.14
C GLU A 52 -5.61 29.25 11.78
N GLU A 53 -5.06 30.24 11.06
CA GLU A 53 -5.48 30.50 9.68
C GLU A 53 -5.02 29.35 8.77
N ILE A 54 -6.01 28.62 8.23
CA ILE A 54 -5.80 27.50 7.32
C ILE A 54 -6.34 27.89 5.94
N LYS A 55 -5.50 27.72 4.91
CA LYS A 55 -5.88 27.97 3.51
C LYS A 55 -7.01 27.05 3.08
N GLU A 56 -7.90 27.56 2.23
CA GLU A 56 -9.12 26.84 1.83
C GLU A 56 -8.85 25.50 1.11
N ASN A 57 -7.78 25.42 0.32
CA ASN A 57 -7.36 24.18 -0.34
C ASN A 57 -6.91 23.10 0.66
N VAL A 58 -6.29 23.49 1.79
CA VAL A 58 -5.93 22.57 2.88
C VAL A 58 -7.19 22.05 3.58
N LYS A 59 -8.17 22.93 3.84
CA LYS A 59 -9.47 22.53 4.41
C LYS A 59 -10.19 21.52 3.52
N THR A 60 -10.28 21.84 2.23
CA THR A 60 -10.92 20.98 1.23
C THR A 60 -10.28 19.60 1.20
N PHE A 61 -8.94 19.53 1.22
CA PHE A 61 -8.21 18.27 1.23
C PHE A 61 -8.41 17.49 2.55
N TYR A 62 -8.39 18.17 3.70
CA TYR A 62 -8.70 17.56 5.00
C TYR A 62 -10.07 16.89 5.03
N HIS A 63 -11.11 17.58 4.53
CA HIS A 63 -12.46 17.04 4.43
C HIS A 63 -12.52 15.80 3.54
N LYS A 64 -11.82 15.85 2.42
CA LYS A 64 -11.75 14.73 1.46
C LYS A 64 -11.08 13.50 2.05
N ILE A 65 -9.96 13.68 2.77
CA ILE A 65 -9.29 12.60 3.50
C ILE A 65 -10.25 12.01 4.54
N SER A 66 -10.87 12.86 5.37
CA SER A 66 -11.77 12.44 6.46
C SER A 66 -12.98 11.64 5.95
N GLU A 67 -13.56 12.06 4.84
CA GLU A 67 -14.68 11.35 4.21
C GLU A 67 -14.21 10.03 3.60
N ASN A 68 -13.06 9.99 2.91
CA ASN A 68 -12.54 8.74 2.38
C ASN A 68 -12.19 7.73 3.48
N GLN A 69 -11.62 8.18 4.61
CA GLN A 69 -11.38 7.35 5.79
C GLN A 69 -12.70 6.76 6.33
N SER A 70 -13.73 7.60 6.44
CA SER A 70 -15.05 7.17 6.89
C SER A 70 -15.64 6.11 5.95
N LYS A 71 -15.50 6.27 4.64
CA LYS A 71 -15.96 5.28 3.64
C LYS A 71 -15.19 3.96 3.72
N LEU A 72 -13.89 3.99 4.01
CA LEU A 72 -13.05 2.79 4.16
C LEU A 72 -13.28 2.05 5.49
N LEU A 73 -13.76 2.75 6.52
CA LEU A 73 -14.08 2.17 7.82
C LEU A 73 -15.43 1.41 7.81
N LEU A 74 -16.35 1.73 6.90
CA LEU A 74 -17.65 1.09 6.85
C LEU A 74 -17.54 -0.29 6.20
N ILE A 75 -18.11 -1.34 6.80
CA ILE A 75 -18.17 -2.69 6.22
C ILE A 75 -18.93 -2.70 4.89
N LYS A 76 -19.87 -1.76 4.70
CA LYS A 76 -20.53 -1.48 3.43
C LYS A 76 -19.73 -0.48 2.59
N ASP A 77 -18.39 -0.56 2.65
CA ASP A 77 -17.54 0.34 1.87
C ASP A 77 -17.98 0.30 0.41
N ASN A 78 -17.95 1.47 -0.22
CA ASN A 78 -18.35 1.55 -1.61
C ASN A 78 -17.25 0.97 -2.53
N PHE A 79 -16.03 0.74 -2.05
CA PHE A 79 -14.86 0.39 -2.86
C PHE A 79 -14.85 -1.09 -3.25
N SER A 80 -15.44 -1.41 -4.40
CA SER A 80 -15.39 -2.78 -4.94
C SER A 80 -13.99 -3.26 -5.35
N VAL A 81 -13.05 -2.33 -5.58
CA VAL A 81 -11.68 -2.65 -6.04
C VAL A 81 -10.80 -3.03 -4.84
N PHE A 82 -9.91 -4.01 -5.03
CA PHE A 82 -9.01 -4.56 -4.00
C PHE A 82 -9.78 -5.07 -2.77
N LYS A 83 -11.00 -5.59 -2.98
CA LYS A 83 -11.80 -6.19 -1.91
C LYS A 83 -11.05 -7.38 -1.32
N GLY A 84 -10.90 -7.40 0.01
CA GLY A 84 -10.11 -8.41 0.73
C GLY A 84 -8.59 -8.16 0.71
N GLU A 85 -8.09 -7.26 -0.13
CA GLU A 85 -6.67 -6.89 -0.21
C GLU A 85 -6.39 -5.59 0.56
N LEU A 86 -6.55 -5.64 1.89
CA LEU A 86 -6.53 -4.46 2.75
C LEU A 86 -5.21 -3.68 2.69
N SER A 87 -4.06 -4.37 2.60
CA SER A 87 -2.75 -3.75 2.41
C SER A 87 -2.67 -2.97 1.08
N LYS A 88 -3.22 -3.50 -0.02
CA LYS A 88 -3.28 -2.78 -1.30
C LYS A 88 -4.18 -1.55 -1.21
N ARG A 89 -5.34 -1.65 -0.56
CA ARG A 89 -6.21 -0.49 -0.33
C ARG A 89 -5.50 0.61 0.44
N CYS A 90 -4.76 0.26 1.49
CA CYS A 90 -3.94 1.24 2.23
C CYS A 90 -2.86 1.85 1.34
N MET A 91 -2.06 1.03 0.63
CA MET A 91 -1.01 1.49 -0.28
C MET A 91 -1.55 2.44 -1.37
N TYR A 92 -2.67 2.12 -2.01
CA TYR A 92 -3.26 2.98 -3.04
C TYR A 92 -3.96 4.21 -2.48
N PHE A 93 -4.40 4.17 -1.22
CA PHE A 93 -4.80 5.39 -0.51
C PHE A 93 -3.59 6.31 -0.28
N LYS A 94 -2.43 5.77 0.15
CA LYS A 94 -1.18 6.53 0.26
C LYS A 94 -0.75 7.11 -1.08
N TYR A 95 -0.83 6.31 -2.16
CA TYR A 95 -0.56 6.76 -3.53
C TYR A 95 -1.41 7.97 -3.92
N TRP A 96 -2.73 7.90 -3.68
CA TRP A 96 -3.65 9.02 -3.91
C TRP A 96 -3.30 10.22 -3.03
N PHE A 97 -3.04 10.02 -1.74
CA PHE A 97 -2.68 11.09 -0.82
C PHE A 97 -1.43 11.85 -1.29
N TYR A 98 -0.34 11.13 -1.61
CA TYR A 98 0.91 11.75 -2.08
C TYR A 98 0.71 12.50 -3.41
N ASP A 99 -0.02 11.90 -4.34
CA ASP A 99 -0.36 12.55 -5.61
C ASP A 99 -1.20 13.83 -5.42
N GLN A 100 -2.16 13.81 -4.49
CA GLN A 100 -2.96 14.99 -4.16
C GLN A 100 -2.11 16.08 -3.51
N VAL A 101 -1.16 15.73 -2.63
CA VAL A 101 -0.24 16.71 -2.05
C VAL A 101 0.54 17.44 -3.13
N ILE A 102 1.07 16.70 -4.11
CA ILE A 102 1.85 17.23 -5.23
C ILE A 102 0.96 18.05 -6.18
N THR A 103 -0.19 17.51 -6.57
CA THR A 103 -1.10 18.11 -7.56
C THR A 103 -1.72 19.41 -7.05
N ASN A 104 -2.07 19.48 -5.76
CA ASN A 104 -2.59 20.71 -5.14
C ASN A 104 -1.49 21.74 -4.85
N GLY A 105 -0.22 21.40 -5.09
CA GLY A 105 0.92 22.29 -4.89
C GLY A 105 1.13 22.70 -3.44
N PHE A 106 0.91 21.79 -2.48
CA PHE A 106 1.13 22.09 -1.08
C PHE A 106 2.63 22.21 -0.76
N ASP A 107 2.98 23.27 -0.03
CA ASP A 107 4.31 23.42 0.54
C ASP A 107 4.46 22.65 1.88
N ASN A 108 5.68 22.58 2.41
CA ASN A 108 5.96 21.88 3.68
C ASN A 108 5.14 22.41 4.86
N LYS A 109 4.83 23.71 4.89
CA LYS A 109 4.02 24.32 5.97
C LYS A 109 2.57 23.86 5.87
N GLN A 110 2.03 23.79 4.66
CA GLN A 110 0.68 23.26 4.42
C GLN A 110 0.59 21.76 4.72
N ILE A 111 1.63 20.98 4.38
CA ILE A 111 1.70 19.56 4.75
C ILE A 111 1.68 19.41 6.28
N GLU A 112 2.48 20.20 7.01
CA GLU A 112 2.47 20.22 8.47
C GLU A 112 1.07 20.55 9.03
N GLN A 113 0.39 21.55 8.45
CA GLN A 113 -0.99 21.89 8.82
C GLN A 113 -1.97 20.73 8.61
N ILE A 114 -1.87 20.00 7.49
CA ILE A 114 -2.71 18.83 7.21
C ILE A 114 -2.55 17.78 8.32
N PHE A 115 -1.32 17.47 8.71
CA PHE A 115 -1.07 16.48 9.78
C PHE A 115 -1.53 16.96 11.16
N LYS A 116 -1.39 18.25 11.47
CA LYS A 116 -1.91 18.84 12.72
C LYS A 116 -3.43 18.67 12.85
N LEU A 117 -4.17 18.70 11.74
CA LEU A 117 -5.62 18.52 11.74
C LEU A 117 -6.10 17.11 12.12
N PHE A 118 -5.24 16.09 11.98
CA PHE A 118 -5.61 14.70 12.24
C PHE A 118 -5.20 14.18 13.61
N ASP A 119 -4.07 14.62 14.17
CA ASP A 119 -3.63 14.04 15.46
C ASP A 119 -2.69 14.95 16.28
N GLY A 120 -2.73 16.27 16.04
CA GLY A 120 -2.13 17.32 16.89
C GLY A 120 -0.59 17.36 17.03
N LEU A 121 0.08 16.20 17.21
CA LEU A 121 1.50 16.05 17.55
C LEU A 121 2.16 14.77 17.00
N ASN A 122 1.41 13.72 16.64
CA ASN A 122 1.98 12.40 16.36
C ASN A 122 2.66 12.22 14.99
N LYS A 123 2.78 13.26 14.15
CA LYS A 123 3.44 13.20 12.83
C LYS A 123 2.98 11.98 11.98
N LYS A 124 1.75 11.52 12.17
CA LYS A 124 1.15 10.43 11.40
C LYS A 124 -0.36 10.61 11.35
N ILE A 125 -0.97 10.10 10.30
CA ILE A 125 -2.42 9.94 10.16
C ILE A 125 -2.68 8.44 10.24
N GLU A 126 -3.49 8.01 11.19
CA GLU A 126 -3.83 6.60 11.39
C GLU A 126 -5.36 6.43 11.33
N PHE A 127 -5.81 5.45 10.55
CA PHE A 127 -7.21 5.09 10.41
C PHE A 127 -7.35 3.61 10.12
N TYR A 128 -8.55 3.06 10.28
CA TYR A 128 -8.81 1.63 10.08
C TYR A 128 -9.63 1.39 8.82
N ILE A 129 -9.31 0.31 8.11
CA ILE A 129 -10.05 -0.21 6.97
C ILE A 129 -10.82 -1.44 7.43
N ALA A 130 -12.13 -1.46 7.21
CA ALA A 130 -12.95 -2.62 7.58
C ALA A 130 -12.72 -3.80 6.63
N HIS A 131 -12.66 -5.00 7.21
CA HIS A 131 -12.67 -6.23 6.44
C HIS A 131 -14.10 -6.55 5.98
N GLN A 132 -14.34 -6.51 4.67
CA GLN A 132 -15.64 -6.87 4.10
C GLN A 132 -15.70 -8.37 3.85
N HIS A 133 -16.42 -9.13 4.69
CA HIS A 133 -16.73 -10.53 4.39
C HIS A 133 -17.76 -10.64 3.26
N ASP A 134 -17.62 -11.63 2.39
CA ASP A 134 -18.52 -11.86 1.24
C ASP A 134 -19.94 -12.31 1.63
N ASN A 135 -20.20 -12.59 2.92
CA ASN A 135 -21.50 -13.04 3.37
C ASN A 135 -22.37 -11.84 3.77
N ASN A 136 -23.51 -11.70 3.10
CA ASN A 136 -24.61 -10.76 3.35
C ASN A 136 -25.29 -10.90 4.75
N GLY A 137 -24.65 -11.57 5.71
CA GLY A 137 -25.12 -11.66 7.08
C GLY A 137 -24.64 -10.46 7.87
N PHE A 138 -25.54 -9.52 8.13
CA PHE A 138 -25.34 -8.47 9.12
C PHE A 138 -25.32 -9.15 10.51
N THR A 139 -24.14 -9.56 10.96
CA THR A 139 -23.91 -9.83 12.37
C THR A 139 -23.11 -8.65 12.90
N ASP A 140 -23.76 -7.81 13.71
CA ASP A 140 -23.16 -6.76 14.52
C ASP A 140 -22.22 -7.35 15.59
N SER A 141 -21.26 -8.19 15.18
CA SER A 141 -20.20 -8.64 16.08
C SER A 141 -19.06 -7.64 16.00
N ALA A 142 -18.68 -7.12 17.16
CA ALA A 142 -17.54 -6.24 17.40
C ALA A 142 -16.17 -6.86 17.01
N ASP A 143 -16.17 -8.06 16.41
CA ASP A 143 -15.00 -8.87 16.05
C ASP A 143 -14.63 -8.77 14.56
N SER A 144 -15.22 -7.84 13.79
CA SER A 144 -14.80 -7.63 12.40
C SER A 144 -13.35 -7.14 12.39
N PRO A 145 -12.40 -7.87 11.77
CA PRO A 145 -10.99 -7.49 11.82
C PRO A 145 -10.80 -6.14 11.12
N LEU A 146 -10.29 -5.17 11.87
CA LEU A 146 -9.92 -3.84 11.37
C LEU A 146 -8.45 -3.86 10.96
N PHE A 147 -8.16 -3.38 9.75
CA PHE A 147 -6.78 -3.24 9.27
C PHE A 147 -6.29 -1.81 9.48
N PRO A 148 -5.23 -1.58 10.28
CA PRO A 148 -4.69 -0.24 10.49
C PRO A 148 -3.96 0.23 9.23
N CYS A 149 -4.32 1.40 8.73
CA CYS A 149 -3.62 2.12 7.68
C CYS A 149 -2.98 3.38 8.26
N LYS A 150 -1.68 3.55 8.03
CA LYS A 150 -0.87 4.63 8.59
C LYS A 150 -0.22 5.43 7.48
N ILE A 151 -0.28 6.75 7.56
CA ILE A 151 0.47 7.66 6.71
C ILE A 151 1.42 8.44 7.61
N CYS A 152 2.72 8.24 7.43
CA CYS A 152 3.72 9.01 8.15
C CYS A 152 3.87 10.43 7.57
N TYR A 153 4.23 11.38 8.43
CA TYR A 153 4.59 12.73 8.01
C TYR A 153 5.92 12.70 7.25
N PHE A 154 5.89 13.31 6.08
CA PHE A 154 7.03 13.48 5.19
C PHE A 154 7.04 14.91 4.66
N ASN A 155 8.22 15.45 4.44
CA ASN A 155 8.33 16.70 3.69
C ASN A 155 8.02 16.47 2.20
N LEU A 156 7.86 17.54 1.43
CA LEU A 156 7.48 17.46 0.02
C LEU A 156 8.49 16.66 -0.83
N ASP A 157 9.79 16.76 -0.57
CA ASP A 157 10.82 16.00 -1.29
C ASP A 157 10.65 14.48 -1.07
N GLN A 158 10.47 14.08 0.20
CA GLN A 158 10.20 12.70 0.57
C GLN A 158 8.88 12.18 -0.02
N ILE A 159 7.82 13.00 -0.03
CA ILE A 159 6.54 12.66 -0.67
C ILE A 159 6.72 12.39 -2.16
N LYS A 160 7.48 13.25 -2.87
CA LYS A 160 7.80 13.04 -4.28
C LYS A 160 8.58 11.74 -4.50
N LYS A 161 9.58 11.44 -3.65
CA LYS A 161 10.35 10.19 -3.69
C LYS A 161 9.48 8.95 -3.49
N LEU A 162 8.57 8.97 -2.51
CA LEU A 162 7.64 7.84 -2.27
C LEU A 162 6.64 7.68 -3.41
N LYS A 163 6.07 8.78 -3.91
CA LYS A 163 5.14 8.74 -5.05
C LYS A 163 5.81 8.14 -6.29
N LEU A 164 7.01 8.62 -6.61
CA LEU A 164 7.80 8.10 -7.73
C LEU A 164 8.19 6.63 -7.51
N SER A 165 8.53 6.23 -6.29
CA SER A 165 8.82 4.83 -5.94
C SER A 165 7.62 3.92 -6.17
N LEU A 166 6.41 4.37 -5.83
CA LEU A 166 5.19 3.63 -6.14
C LEU A 166 4.98 3.50 -7.65
N ASP A 167 5.13 4.57 -8.43
CA ASP A 167 5.05 4.46 -9.90
C ASP A 167 6.12 3.50 -10.45
N TYR A 168 7.34 3.54 -9.91
CA TYR A 168 8.43 2.66 -10.31
C TYR A 168 8.11 1.19 -10.03
N ILE A 169 7.61 0.89 -8.83
CA ILE A 169 7.25 -0.46 -8.35
C ILE A 169 6.06 -1.03 -9.14
N GLU A 170 5.00 -0.25 -9.36
CA GLU A 170 3.83 -0.67 -10.14
C GLU A 170 4.18 -1.04 -11.59
N ASN A 171 5.27 -0.46 -12.10
CA ASN A 171 5.76 -0.69 -13.45
C ASN A 171 7.03 -1.58 -13.49
N TYR A 172 7.36 -2.23 -12.37
CA TYR A 172 8.59 -2.99 -12.19
C TYR A 172 8.55 -4.35 -12.91
N ASP A 173 9.53 -4.59 -13.78
CA ASP A 173 9.74 -5.85 -14.45
C ASP A 173 10.78 -6.66 -13.68
N LYS A 174 10.31 -7.64 -12.89
CA LYS A 174 11.17 -8.54 -12.09
C LYS A 174 12.15 -9.34 -12.94
N THR A 175 11.87 -9.56 -14.22
CA THR A 175 12.79 -10.32 -15.11
C THR A 175 13.95 -9.46 -15.60
N LYS A 176 13.73 -8.14 -15.69
CA LYS A 176 14.74 -7.17 -16.11
C LYS A 176 15.38 -6.42 -14.95
N ASN A 177 14.89 -6.65 -13.72
CA ASN A 177 15.34 -5.96 -12.51
C ASN A 177 15.26 -4.43 -12.65
N THR A 178 14.27 -3.92 -13.38
CA THR A 178 14.06 -2.49 -13.57
C THR A 178 12.61 -2.18 -13.94
N SER A 179 12.22 -0.92 -13.86
CA SER A 179 10.90 -0.47 -14.26
C SER A 179 10.80 -0.15 -15.75
N THR A 180 9.63 -0.42 -16.34
CA THR A 180 9.36 -0.05 -17.74
C THR A 180 9.33 1.46 -17.97
N ILE A 181 9.18 2.25 -16.89
CA ILE A 181 9.20 3.71 -16.92
C ILE A 181 10.58 4.33 -16.65
N SER A 182 11.63 3.52 -16.42
CA SER A 182 12.98 4.02 -16.09
C SER A 182 13.48 5.07 -17.09
N LYS A 183 13.23 4.89 -18.39
CA LYS A 183 13.64 5.87 -19.42
C LYS A 183 12.97 7.23 -19.25
N VAL A 184 11.70 7.26 -18.86
CA VAL A 184 10.96 8.51 -18.62
C VAL A 184 11.52 9.22 -17.40
N ILE A 185 11.79 8.47 -16.32
CA ILE A 185 12.39 9.00 -15.09
C ILE A 185 13.79 9.56 -15.35
N CYS A 186 14.63 8.82 -16.08
CA CYS A 186 15.99 9.23 -16.42
C CYS A 186 16.07 10.55 -17.21
N ASN A 187 15.03 10.88 -17.98
CA ASN A 187 14.95 12.11 -18.77
C ASN A 187 14.22 13.25 -18.03
N SER A 188 14.08 13.15 -16.71
CA SER A 188 13.39 14.13 -15.87
C SER A 188 14.29 14.67 -14.76
N GLU A 189 13.80 15.67 -14.04
CA GLU A 189 14.46 16.16 -12.82
C GLU A 189 14.52 15.10 -11.69
N TYR A 190 13.77 14.01 -11.83
CA TYR A 190 13.69 12.92 -10.86
C TYR A 190 14.65 11.75 -11.09
N LYS A 191 15.58 11.89 -12.06
CA LYS A 191 16.51 10.83 -12.45
C LYS A 191 17.31 10.22 -11.29
N ASP A 192 17.55 10.97 -10.22
CA ASP A 192 18.38 10.50 -9.10
C ASP A 192 17.50 9.96 -7.95
N TYR A 193 16.21 10.31 -7.89
CA TYR A 193 15.34 10.04 -6.73
C TYR A 193 15.20 8.54 -6.39
N ILE A 194 14.98 7.69 -7.40
CA ILE A 194 14.84 6.24 -7.18
C ILE A 194 16.18 5.63 -6.74
N ASN A 195 17.30 6.05 -7.31
CA ASN A 195 18.60 5.53 -6.92
C ASN A 195 18.98 5.98 -5.51
N GLU A 196 18.72 7.25 -5.17
CA GLU A 196 18.91 7.78 -3.82
C GLU A 196 18.12 6.97 -2.76
N ILE A 197 16.83 6.71 -2.99
CA ILE A 197 16.02 5.98 -2.00
C ILE A 197 16.44 4.51 -1.90
N ILE A 198 16.80 3.86 -3.01
CA ILE A 198 17.32 2.49 -3.01
C ILE A 198 18.63 2.43 -2.22
N GLU A 199 19.58 3.33 -2.48
CA GLU A 199 20.86 3.39 -1.76
C GLU A 199 20.67 3.61 -0.26
N LEU A 200 19.82 4.58 0.08
CA LEU A 200 19.50 4.93 1.45
C LEU A 200 18.89 3.76 2.23
N CYS A 201 17.96 3.03 1.61
CA CYS A 201 17.23 1.96 2.28
C CYS A 201 17.92 0.59 2.23
N ASN A 202 18.81 0.35 1.27
CA ASN A 202 19.59 -0.88 1.19
C ASN A 202 20.77 -0.89 2.18
N SER A 203 21.34 0.26 2.52
CA SER A 203 22.47 0.32 3.46
C SER A 203 22.10 -0.15 4.88
N LYS A 204 20.81 -0.01 5.27
CA LYS A 204 20.21 -0.34 6.58
C LYS A 204 21.09 0.03 7.78
N SER A 205 21.95 1.04 7.65
CA SER A 205 22.96 1.41 8.63
C SER A 205 23.35 2.89 8.51
N GLY A 206 23.81 3.47 9.61
CA GLY A 206 24.22 4.88 9.70
C GLY A 206 23.10 5.86 10.07
N ASP A 207 23.51 7.09 10.38
CA ASP A 207 22.61 8.15 10.86
C ASP A 207 21.59 8.58 9.81
N SER A 208 21.97 8.58 8.53
CA SER A 208 21.09 8.90 7.40
C SER A 208 19.91 7.92 7.30
N TYR A 209 20.18 6.62 7.48
CA TYR A 209 19.15 5.58 7.52
C TYR A 209 18.22 5.78 8.73
N GLN A 210 18.76 6.04 9.93
CA GLN A 210 17.93 6.25 11.12
C GLN A 210 16.98 7.45 10.95
N GLN A 211 17.45 8.54 10.34
CA GLN A 211 16.63 9.70 10.03
C GLN A 211 15.55 9.42 8.98
N SER A 212 15.78 8.42 8.12
CA SER A 212 14.90 8.04 7.00
C SER A 212 14.20 6.71 7.24
N LYS A 213 14.19 6.20 8.47
CA LYS A 213 13.66 4.87 8.80
C LYS A 213 12.22 4.71 8.33
N TYR A 214 11.34 5.68 8.64
CA TYR A 214 9.95 5.66 8.21
C TYR A 214 9.78 5.68 6.68
N LEU A 215 10.66 6.37 5.96
CA LEU A 215 10.67 6.39 4.49
C LEU A 215 11.00 4.99 3.94
N CYS A 216 11.98 4.32 4.55
CA CYS A 216 12.39 2.99 4.16
C CYS A 216 11.38 1.91 4.56
N ASP A 217 10.73 2.05 5.71
CA ASP A 217 9.65 1.16 6.16
C ASP A 217 8.46 1.22 5.18
N GLU A 218 8.11 2.42 4.68
CA GLU A 218 7.10 2.60 3.63
C GLU A 218 7.51 1.93 2.31
N LEU A 219 8.77 2.10 1.87
CA LEU A 219 9.27 1.44 0.67
C LEU A 219 9.27 -0.09 0.80
N ASP A 220 9.64 -0.62 1.97
CA ASP A 220 9.61 -2.06 2.26
C ASP A 220 8.17 -2.59 2.21
N GLU A 221 7.17 -1.84 2.71
CA GLU A 221 5.75 -2.22 2.58
C GLU A 221 5.31 -2.33 1.12
N PHE A 222 5.68 -1.35 0.27
CA PHE A 222 5.33 -1.35 -1.16
C PHE A 222 5.94 -2.54 -1.90
N LYS A 223 7.20 -2.84 -1.60
CA LYS A 223 7.92 -4.00 -2.15
C LYS A 223 7.25 -5.32 -1.75
N ASN A 224 6.89 -5.46 -0.48
CA ASN A 224 6.25 -6.67 0.04
C ASN A 224 4.90 -6.94 -0.63
N ILE A 225 4.08 -5.90 -0.86
CA ILE A 225 2.78 -6.02 -1.55
C ILE A 225 2.94 -6.55 -3.00
N HIS A 226 4.09 -6.30 -3.61
CA HIS A 226 4.40 -6.70 -4.99
C HIS A 226 5.28 -7.95 -5.08
N ASP A 227 5.57 -8.62 -3.95
CA ASP A 227 6.53 -9.72 -3.86
C ASP A 227 7.90 -9.37 -4.50
N ILE A 228 8.40 -8.17 -4.23
CA ILE A 228 9.71 -7.69 -4.66
C ILE A 228 10.66 -7.77 -3.46
N ASN A 229 11.66 -8.65 -3.54
CA ASN A 229 12.63 -8.78 -2.45
C ASN A 229 13.64 -7.63 -2.44
N GLU A 230 14.09 -7.23 -3.62
CA GLU A 230 15.15 -6.24 -3.81
C GLU A 230 14.85 -5.36 -5.02
N LEU A 231 15.12 -4.07 -4.87
CA LEU A 231 15.10 -3.12 -5.98
C LEU A 231 16.54 -2.85 -6.42
N PHE A 232 16.79 -2.99 -7.71
CA PHE A 232 18.07 -2.66 -8.30
C PHE A 232 18.08 -1.21 -8.77
N LYS A 233 19.25 -0.57 -8.65
CA LYS A 233 19.47 0.78 -9.16
C LYS A 233 19.16 0.82 -10.65
N MET A 234 18.42 1.84 -11.07
CA MET A 234 18.16 2.06 -12.48
C MET A 234 19.41 2.65 -13.16
N GLN A 235 19.65 2.21 -14.38
CA GLN A 235 20.73 2.72 -15.23
C GLN A 235 20.15 3.74 -16.20
N CYS A 236 20.51 5.00 -16.02
CA CYS A 236 20.25 6.04 -16.99
C CYS A 236 21.43 6.07 -17.97
N ASN A 237 21.33 5.30 -19.06
CA ASN A 237 22.35 5.34 -20.10
C ASN A 237 22.40 6.75 -20.69
N ALA A 238 23.55 7.41 -20.55
CA ALA A 238 23.82 8.69 -21.18
C ALA A 238 24.15 8.49 -22.67
N GLU A 239 23.21 7.99 -23.48
CA GLU A 239 23.40 7.93 -24.92
C GLU A 239 22.17 8.48 -25.70
N HIS A 240 22.44 9.65 -26.29
CA HIS A 240 21.81 10.38 -27.40
C HIS A 240 20.54 11.22 -27.17
N GLU A 241 20.77 12.44 -26.64
CA GLU A 241 20.22 13.64 -27.29
C GLU A 241 20.82 13.78 -28.71
N SER A 242 20.07 13.31 -29.71
CA SER A 242 20.17 13.47 -31.18
C SER A 242 19.82 12.12 -31.81
N LEU A 243 18.75 11.89 -32.58
CA LEU A 243 18.08 12.74 -33.55
C LEU A 243 16.55 12.54 -33.48
N TYR A 244 15.82 13.63 -33.27
CA TYR A 244 14.55 13.82 -33.98
C TYR A 244 14.92 14.55 -35.28
N GLY A 245 15.17 13.77 -36.34
CA GLY A 245 15.70 14.28 -37.60
C GLY A 245 15.76 13.20 -38.67
N ASP A 246 14.63 13.04 -39.35
CA ASP A 246 14.45 12.63 -40.74
C ASP A 246 14.80 11.21 -41.27
N LEU A 247 13.77 10.68 -41.95
CA LEU A 247 13.73 9.83 -43.16
C LEU A 247 14.58 8.54 -43.29
N GLN A 248 13.85 7.43 -43.26
CA GLN A 248 13.68 6.50 -44.40
C GLN A 248 14.89 6.28 -45.33
N ALA A 249 15.62 5.16 -45.14
CA ALA A 249 16.32 4.48 -46.24
C ALA A 249 16.50 2.98 -45.95
N ARG A 250 16.16 2.18 -46.96
CA ARG A 250 16.29 0.72 -47.07
C ARG A 250 17.76 0.28 -47.21
N PHE A 251 17.92 -1.05 -47.05
CA PHE A 251 18.97 -1.97 -47.57
C PHE A 251 20.02 -2.45 -46.54
N PRO A 252 20.63 -3.64 -46.74
CA PRO A 252 20.04 -4.96 -46.47
C PRO A 252 20.92 -5.82 -45.52
N LEU A 253 20.33 -6.94 -45.08
CA LEU A 253 20.93 -7.99 -44.24
C LEU A 253 22.18 -8.65 -44.87
N PRO A 254 23.24 -8.96 -44.11
CA PRO A 254 24.20 -10.00 -44.47
C PRO A 254 23.79 -11.33 -43.85
N THR A 255 23.47 -12.29 -44.72
CA THR A 255 23.38 -13.72 -44.40
C THR A 255 24.76 -14.28 -44.06
N THR A 256 24.92 -14.85 -42.87
CA THR A 256 25.99 -15.79 -42.55
C THR A 256 25.39 -17.15 -42.21
N ASN A 257 25.66 -18.13 -43.07
CA ASN A 257 25.37 -19.54 -42.87
C ASN A 257 26.18 -20.07 -41.68
N LEU A 258 25.51 -20.58 -40.65
CA LEU A 258 26.13 -21.45 -39.64
C LEU A 258 25.66 -22.88 -39.84
N ASN A 259 26.61 -23.72 -40.25
CA ASN A 259 26.49 -25.17 -40.38
C ASN A 259 26.17 -25.76 -38.99
N MET A 260 24.95 -26.29 -38.82
CA MET A 260 24.54 -26.95 -37.58
C MET A 260 24.81 -28.45 -37.69
N ASN A 261 25.88 -28.93 -37.04
CA ASN A 261 26.07 -30.36 -36.79
C ASN A 261 25.01 -30.82 -35.77
N ARG A 262 24.14 -31.71 -36.23
CA ARG A 262 22.97 -32.21 -35.51
C ARG A 262 23.38 -33.27 -34.49
N THR A 263 23.74 -32.85 -33.29
CA THR A 263 23.88 -33.76 -32.14
C THR A 263 22.48 -34.07 -31.61
N ILE A 264 22.06 -35.33 -31.75
CA ILE A 264 20.78 -35.83 -31.22
C ILE A 264 20.88 -35.79 -29.69
N SER A 265 20.28 -34.75 -29.09
CA SER A 265 20.05 -34.69 -27.65
C SER A 265 18.75 -35.43 -27.35
N ALA A 266 18.85 -36.54 -26.62
CA ALA A 266 17.71 -37.31 -26.16
C ALA A 266 16.90 -36.45 -25.16
N SER A 267 15.78 -35.91 -25.63
CA SER A 267 14.80 -35.23 -24.79
C SER A 267 14.09 -36.25 -23.89
N LEU A 268 14.56 -36.43 -22.66
CA LEU A 268 13.73 -37.03 -21.62
C LEU A 268 12.61 -36.05 -21.27
N SER A 269 11.38 -36.39 -21.63
CA SER A 269 10.19 -35.62 -21.25
C SER A 269 10.12 -35.51 -19.72
N THR A 270 10.17 -34.28 -19.22
CA THR A 270 10.03 -33.90 -17.80
C THR A 270 8.73 -34.43 -17.16
N VAL A 271 7.72 -34.70 -17.98
CA VAL A 271 6.43 -35.28 -17.58
C VAL A 271 6.60 -36.67 -16.93
N ALA A 272 7.57 -37.48 -17.37
CA ALA A 272 7.82 -38.81 -16.80
C ALA A 272 8.43 -38.74 -15.39
N LEU A 273 9.21 -37.69 -15.09
CA LEU A 273 9.82 -37.48 -13.77
C LEU A 273 8.76 -37.07 -12.72
N PHE A 274 7.82 -36.18 -13.05
CA PHE A 274 6.77 -35.75 -12.12
C PHE A 274 5.78 -36.87 -11.77
N GLY A 275 5.52 -37.80 -12.68
CA GLY A 275 4.71 -38.99 -12.41
C GLY A 275 5.32 -39.85 -11.30
N ILE A 276 6.63 -40.12 -11.36
CA ILE A 276 7.33 -40.97 -10.40
C ILE A 276 7.31 -40.35 -8.99
N PHE A 277 7.56 -39.03 -8.86
CA PHE A 277 7.50 -38.34 -7.57
C PHE A 277 6.09 -38.35 -6.95
N SER A 278 5.04 -38.25 -7.77
CA SER A 278 3.66 -38.28 -7.30
C SER A 278 3.25 -39.64 -6.74
N PHE A 279 3.75 -40.74 -7.31
CA PHE A 279 3.52 -42.09 -6.78
C PHE A 279 4.35 -42.39 -5.53
N LEU A 280 5.60 -41.91 -5.45
CA LEU A 280 6.47 -42.14 -4.30
C LEU A 280 6.06 -41.34 -3.05
N TYR A 281 5.47 -40.16 -3.22
CA TYR A 281 4.91 -39.36 -2.11
C TYR A 281 3.83 -40.13 -1.33
N LYS A 282 3.04 -40.97 -2.01
CA LYS A 282 1.94 -41.73 -1.39
C LYS A 282 2.41 -43.02 -0.70
N LEU A 283 3.64 -43.46 -0.97
CA LEU A 283 4.20 -44.75 -0.52
C LEU A 283 5.33 -44.60 0.51
N THR A 284 5.72 -43.38 0.87
CA THR A 284 6.74 -43.11 1.90
C THR A 284 6.11 -42.60 3.20
N PRO A 285 6.63 -42.97 4.38
CA PRO A 285 6.09 -42.56 5.68
C PRO A 285 6.31 -41.06 6.01
N PHE A 286 6.78 -40.25 5.06
CA PHE A 286 7.02 -38.82 5.22
C PHE A 286 5.76 -37.95 5.11
N GLY A 287 4.66 -38.45 4.52
CA GLY A 287 3.41 -37.70 4.38
C GLY A 287 2.81 -37.22 5.72
N PRO A 288 2.68 -38.08 6.75
CA PRO A 288 2.22 -37.68 8.07
C PRO A 288 3.18 -36.71 8.79
N TRP A 289 4.49 -36.82 8.54
CA TRP A 289 5.51 -35.97 9.16
C TRP A 289 5.43 -34.52 8.67
N ILE A 290 5.26 -34.31 7.35
CA ILE A 290 5.08 -32.97 6.77
C ILE A 290 3.80 -32.32 7.31
N ARG A 291 2.70 -33.07 7.41
CA ARG A 291 1.44 -32.53 7.97
C ARG A 291 1.59 -32.14 9.43
N ASN A 292 2.29 -32.93 10.24
CA ASN A 292 2.54 -32.60 11.64
C ASN A 292 3.50 -31.41 11.81
N HIS A 293 4.51 -31.28 10.96
CA HIS A 293 5.42 -30.14 11.01
C HIS A 293 4.69 -28.83 10.68
N VAL A 294 3.84 -28.82 9.65
CA VAL A 294 3.03 -27.64 9.29
C VAL A 294 2.05 -27.25 10.41
N LEU A 295 1.43 -28.25 11.07
CA LEU A 295 0.54 -27.99 12.21
C LEU A 295 1.29 -27.55 13.48
N SER A 296 2.51 -28.05 13.72
CA SER A 296 3.30 -27.65 14.89
C SER A 296 3.87 -26.23 14.72
N THR A 297 4.29 -25.85 13.51
CA THR A 297 4.75 -24.48 13.22
C THR A 297 3.61 -23.46 13.36
N ARG A 298 2.36 -23.84 13.04
CA ARG A 298 1.20 -22.99 13.26
C ARG A 298 0.89 -22.82 14.75
N LYS A 299 1.03 -23.88 15.57
CA LYS A 299 0.85 -23.81 17.03
C LYS A 299 1.94 -22.99 17.73
N SER A 300 3.20 -23.04 17.29
CA SER A 300 4.28 -22.23 17.88
C SER A 300 4.11 -20.73 17.60
N LEU A 301 3.55 -20.36 16.44
CA LEU A 301 3.21 -18.97 16.11
C LEU A 301 2.09 -18.40 16.98
N PHE A 302 1.12 -19.21 17.41
CA PHE A 302 0.09 -18.78 18.36
C PHE A 302 0.63 -18.66 19.79
N LYS A 303 1.52 -19.56 20.21
CA LYS A 303 2.07 -19.53 21.58
C LYS A 303 3.05 -18.35 21.81
N ALA A 304 3.79 -17.93 20.77
CA ALA A 304 4.69 -16.79 20.84
C ALA A 304 3.98 -15.42 20.94
N ASN A 305 2.67 -15.35 20.66
CA ASN A 305 1.87 -14.13 20.79
C ASN A 305 1.14 -14.02 22.14
N GLU A 306 1.15 -15.08 22.97
CA GLU A 306 0.51 -15.09 24.29
C GLU A 306 1.51 -14.72 25.42
N GLU A 307 2.82 -14.83 25.17
CA GLU A 307 3.88 -14.52 26.15
C GLU A 307 4.41 -13.05 26.11
N ASN A 308 3.87 -12.18 25.24
CA ASN A 308 4.32 -10.78 25.09
C ASN A 308 3.29 -9.71 25.49
N SER A 309 2.22 -10.08 26.19
CA SER A 309 1.37 -9.11 26.89
C SER A 309 1.87 -8.95 28.32
N GLU A 310 2.63 -7.88 28.57
CA GLU A 310 2.89 -7.39 29.92
C GLU A 310 1.54 -7.14 30.62
N GLU A 311 1.33 -7.82 31.74
CA GLU A 311 0.20 -7.63 32.65
C GLU A 311 0.15 -6.18 33.13
N LEU A 312 -0.95 -5.47 32.84
CA LEU A 312 -1.25 -4.17 33.44
C LEU A 312 -1.81 -4.42 34.86
N PRO A 313 -1.37 -3.71 35.90
CA PRO A 313 -1.73 -4.01 37.28
C PRO A 313 -3.22 -3.73 37.57
N GLU A 314 -3.91 -4.72 38.14
CA GLU A 314 -5.35 -4.78 38.49
C GLU A 314 -5.83 -3.77 39.58
N ASN A 315 -5.06 -2.75 39.94
CA ASN A 315 -5.43 -1.87 41.05
C ASN A 315 -5.76 -0.44 40.59
N LEU A 316 -6.91 -0.25 39.93
CA LEU A 316 -7.58 1.05 39.87
C LEU A 316 -9.03 0.95 39.39
N LEU A 317 -9.89 0.25 40.12
CA LEU A 317 -11.36 0.42 40.06
C LEU A 317 -12.00 -0.22 41.29
N ASP A 318 -11.65 0.32 42.44
CA ASP A 318 -12.48 0.13 43.64
C ASP A 318 -13.40 1.34 43.76
N TYR A 319 -14.67 1.07 44.07
CA TYR A 319 -15.81 1.98 44.26
C TYR A 319 -16.67 2.33 43.04
N VAL A 320 -17.77 1.58 42.85
CA VAL A 320 -19.15 1.99 43.19
C VAL A 320 -19.99 0.70 43.28
N ASP A 321 -20.35 0.33 44.51
CA ASP A 321 -21.29 -0.74 44.79
C ASP A 321 -22.72 -0.17 44.72
N THR A 322 -23.58 -0.76 43.90
CA THR A 322 -25.03 -0.56 43.97
C THR A 322 -25.75 -1.84 43.55
N ASN A 323 -25.92 -2.73 44.54
CA ASN A 323 -27.00 -3.69 44.75
C ASN A 323 -27.95 -4.01 43.58
N SER A 324 -28.06 -5.29 43.24
CA SER A 324 -29.37 -5.96 43.15
C SER A 324 -29.19 -7.48 43.12
N GLN A 325 -29.10 -8.05 44.31
CA GLN A 325 -29.31 -9.46 44.59
C GLN A 325 -30.76 -9.82 44.17
N ARG A 326 -30.89 -10.70 43.18
CA ARG A 326 -32.16 -11.13 42.59
C ARG A 326 -32.73 -12.28 43.44
N ASP A 327 -33.45 -11.94 44.51
CA ASP A 327 -34.26 -12.91 45.25
C ASP A 327 -35.55 -13.22 44.48
N ASN A 328 -35.70 -14.50 44.14
CA ASN A 328 -36.91 -15.08 43.57
C ASN A 328 -38.08 -15.01 44.56
N HIS A 329 -39.08 -14.17 44.29
CA HIS A 329 -40.40 -14.29 44.92
C HIS A 329 -41.50 -14.17 43.86
N ASN A 330 -42.21 -15.28 43.65
CA ASN A 330 -43.42 -15.36 42.82
C ASN A 330 -44.59 -14.67 43.53
N ILE A 331 -45.25 -13.72 42.86
CA ILE A 331 -46.55 -13.19 43.28
C ILE A 331 -47.62 -13.76 42.35
N GLY A 332 -48.50 -14.60 42.91
CA GLY A 332 -49.74 -15.03 42.28
C GLY A 332 -50.84 -13.97 42.46
N TYR A 333 -51.55 -13.67 41.38
CA TYR A 333 -52.75 -12.83 41.41
C TYR A 333 -53.93 -13.61 41.97
N ASN A 334 -54.71 -12.99 42.85
CA ASN A 334 -56.13 -13.29 42.99
C ASN A 334 -56.90 -11.98 43.09
N ALA A 335 -57.91 -11.86 42.24
CA ALA A 335 -58.93 -10.82 42.30
C ALA A 335 -60.10 -11.32 43.15
N VAL A 336 -60.59 -10.50 44.08
CA VAL A 336 -61.98 -9.99 44.21
C VAL A 336 -61.94 -8.76 45.11
#